data_AF-A0A662CUC4-F1
#
_entry.id   AF-A0A662CUC4-F1
#
_cell.length_a   1.000
_cell.length_b   1.000
_cell.length_c   1.000
_cell.angle_alpha   90.00
_cell.angle_beta   90.00
_cell.angle_gamma   90.00
#
_symmetry.space_group_name_H-M   'P 1'
#
loop_
_entity.id
_entity.type
_entity.pdbx_description
1 polymer ?
#
loop_
_entity_poly.entity_id
_entity_poly.type
_entity_poly.pdbx_seq_one_letter_code
_entity_poly.pdbx_strand_id
1 'polypeptide(L)'
;MNVDKLLAFLHGEHINTWFDLGLFLDRFKEEQAYPSIQREGNYDDYKEELRTGGVAFLSFHYMVDGVTVEVDKYASLMRRNVPGIPVHYIAGTINTKTAPFIKAEYIQKVIPELAGFNEWNLYHDFYFTRLERGGPVYNELIGKLWSQTLDIVQKLGSYIEEQGINLLYIINVCSNPGNVAYALALVLISEFLKIPVINNNHDFYWEGGMCTPEREKSGSRPGPRDFFFTNCHLGEVFSIIEMLYPWQSRSWINVNINTGQSEHLVRVNGHNPANVMDIGTAVDTSHYTKSDKRKNINTFIQLENILSRYGQELNSYSVEDVLEKELVDEKNQLPILIGEGTTRVDRFIKENIILLQPTRIISRKRIETSFNLLLKMFQEEEMIRRFIKTSHLKITLIITGPIASGHYGYYKKLVERFRDLLSELDPELKKRVYLALLFGGLDRDAFKEKYKNPAGIAELYNISSLVLLPSKTEGRGLPIIEATACGTPIFCRRYEPEQVYSEVIGEHLGERDR
;
A
#
# COMPACT_ATOMS: atom_id res chain seq x y z
N MET A 1 -29.25 -19.36 2.34
CA MET A 1 -29.01 -19.12 3.79
C MET A 1 -29.08 -17.62 4.00
N ASN A 2 -29.54 -17.12 5.16
CA ASN A 2 -29.65 -15.69 5.42
C ASN A 2 -28.94 -15.30 6.73
N VAL A 3 -28.67 -14.01 6.90
CA VAL A 3 -27.87 -13.49 8.02
C VAL A 3 -28.55 -13.73 9.36
N ASP A 4 -29.88 -13.57 9.43
CA ASP A 4 -30.64 -13.82 10.66
C ASP A 4 -30.50 -15.27 11.15
N LYS A 5 -30.46 -16.26 10.23
CA LYS A 5 -30.21 -17.66 10.59
C LYS A 5 -28.78 -17.89 11.05
N LEU A 6 -27.81 -17.21 10.45
CA LEU A 6 -26.42 -17.27 10.92
C LEU A 6 -26.33 -16.73 12.34
N LEU A 7 -26.87 -15.55 12.61
CA LEU A 7 -26.86 -14.96 13.94
C LEU A 7 -27.59 -15.82 14.97
N ALA A 8 -28.76 -16.36 14.63
CA ALA A 8 -29.48 -17.28 15.50
C ALA A 8 -28.65 -18.54 15.83
N PHE A 9 -27.94 -19.08 14.83
CA PHE A 9 -27.01 -20.19 15.02
C PHE A 9 -25.84 -19.80 15.95
N LEU A 10 -25.16 -18.68 15.68
CA LEU A 10 -24.01 -18.22 16.48
C LEU A 10 -24.39 -17.82 17.91
N HIS A 11 -25.57 -17.23 18.13
CA HIS A 11 -26.07 -16.93 19.47
C HIS A 11 -26.41 -18.19 20.28
N GLY A 12 -26.67 -19.31 19.61
CA GLY A 12 -26.84 -20.62 20.25
C GLY A 12 -25.51 -21.25 20.70
N GLU A 13 -24.37 -20.79 20.19
CA GLU A 13 -23.05 -21.30 20.58
C GLU A 13 -22.57 -20.63 21.88
N HIS A 14 -22.21 -21.45 22.86
CA HIS A 14 -21.78 -21.00 24.18
C HIS A 14 -20.26 -20.80 24.24
N ILE A 15 -19.74 -19.80 23.53
CA ILE A 15 -18.30 -19.50 23.47
C ILE A 15 -17.88 -18.67 24.69
N ASN A 16 -17.40 -19.34 25.76
CA ASN A 16 -16.97 -18.69 27.00
C ASN A 16 -15.46 -18.83 27.26
N THR A 17 -14.81 -19.79 26.59
CA THR A 17 -13.38 -20.09 26.71
C THR A 17 -12.75 -20.22 25.32
N TRP A 18 -11.43 -20.09 25.26
CA TRP A 18 -10.68 -20.30 24.01
C TRP A 18 -10.83 -21.71 23.46
N PHE A 19 -11.02 -22.70 24.34
CA PHE A 19 -11.31 -24.08 23.93
C PHE A 19 -12.70 -24.20 23.29
N ASP A 20 -13.71 -23.50 23.80
CA ASP A 20 -15.05 -23.48 23.18
C ASP A 20 -14.97 -22.93 21.75
N LEU A 21 -14.21 -21.85 21.54
CA LEU A 21 -14.00 -21.27 20.21
C LEU A 21 -13.26 -22.22 19.28
N GLY A 22 -12.18 -22.86 19.76
CA GLY A 22 -11.44 -23.84 18.97
C GLY A 22 -12.31 -25.01 18.52
N LEU A 23 -13.05 -25.62 19.45
CA LEU A 23 -13.97 -26.72 19.16
C LEU A 23 -15.10 -26.31 18.22
N PHE A 24 -15.62 -25.09 18.38
CA PHE A 24 -16.61 -24.53 17.46
C PHE A 24 -16.04 -24.38 16.06
N LEU A 25 -14.82 -23.85 15.90
CA LEU A 25 -14.19 -23.68 14.59
C LEU A 25 -13.86 -25.00 13.91
N ASP A 26 -13.39 -25.99 14.66
CA ASP A 26 -13.12 -27.33 14.12
C ASP A 26 -14.42 -27.96 13.59
N ARG A 27 -15.49 -27.95 14.41
CA ARG A 27 -16.84 -28.37 13.97
C ARG A 27 -17.30 -27.57 12.76
N PHE A 28 -17.19 -26.25 12.81
CA PHE A 28 -17.60 -25.36 11.72
C PHE A 28 -16.81 -25.61 10.45
N LYS A 29 -15.58 -26.14 10.51
CA LYS A 29 -14.78 -26.49 9.33
C LYS A 29 -15.10 -27.88 8.78
N GLU A 30 -15.35 -28.86 9.66
CA GLU A 30 -15.58 -30.26 9.33
C GLU A 30 -17.04 -30.59 8.96
N GLU A 31 -18.01 -30.02 9.70
CA GLU A 31 -19.45 -30.29 9.53
C GLU A 31 -20.06 -29.53 8.35
N GLN A 32 -19.29 -28.63 7.72
CA GLN A 32 -19.68 -28.04 6.44
C GLN A 32 -19.78 -29.17 5.43
N ALA A 33 -21.01 -29.57 5.09
CA ALA A 33 -21.25 -30.13 3.79
C ALA A 33 -20.70 -29.08 2.81
N TYR A 34 -19.57 -29.37 2.17
CA TYR A 34 -19.12 -28.64 1.02
C TYR A 34 -19.85 -29.28 -0.16
N PRO A 35 -21.09 -28.85 -0.51
CA PRO A 35 -21.45 -29.04 -1.89
C PRO A 35 -20.32 -28.33 -2.64
N SER A 36 -19.72 -28.99 -3.62
CA SER A 36 -19.19 -28.21 -4.74
C SER A 36 -20.22 -27.11 -4.98
N ILE A 37 -19.86 -25.83 -4.89
CA ILE A 37 -20.81 -24.75 -5.18
C ILE A 37 -21.20 -24.98 -6.64
N GLN A 38 -22.24 -25.79 -6.85
CA GLN A 38 -22.73 -26.20 -8.15
C GLN A 38 -23.67 -25.10 -8.52
N ARG A 39 -23.15 -24.18 -9.32
CA ARG A 39 -23.99 -23.21 -10.00
C ARG A 39 -24.54 -23.92 -11.23
N GLU A 40 -25.86 -23.92 -11.35
CA GLU A 40 -26.50 -24.36 -12.57
C GLU A 40 -26.22 -23.35 -13.69
N GLY A 41 -26.21 -23.81 -14.94
CA GLY A 41 -25.98 -22.95 -16.10
C GLY A 41 -24.54 -22.95 -16.62
N ASN A 42 -24.26 -22.00 -17.50
CA ASN A 42 -22.97 -21.82 -18.16
C ASN A 42 -22.20 -20.60 -17.58
N TYR A 43 -21.05 -20.28 -18.18
CA TYR A 43 -20.22 -19.16 -17.74
C TYR A 43 -20.94 -17.79 -17.83
N ASP A 44 -21.78 -17.58 -18.83
CA ASP A 44 -22.52 -16.33 -18.99
C ASP A 44 -23.63 -16.19 -17.93
N ASP A 45 -24.28 -17.29 -17.54
CA ASP A 45 -25.25 -17.31 -16.44
C ASP A 45 -24.56 -16.92 -15.11
N TYR A 46 -23.37 -17.49 -14.86
CA TYR A 46 -22.55 -17.11 -13.70
C TYR A 46 -22.13 -15.64 -13.74
N LYS A 47 -21.71 -15.15 -14.91
CA LYS A 47 -21.30 -13.76 -15.11
C LYS A 47 -22.46 -12.80 -14.86
N GLU A 48 -23.66 -13.16 -15.29
CA GLU A 48 -24.87 -12.38 -15.06
C GLU A 48 -25.27 -12.39 -13.58
N GLU A 49 -25.19 -13.54 -12.91
CA GLU A 49 -25.40 -13.63 -11.47
C GLU A 49 -24.42 -12.70 -10.72
N LEU A 50 -23.13 -12.76 -11.04
CA LEU A 50 -22.10 -11.87 -10.50
C LEU A 50 -22.41 -10.39 -10.79
N ARG A 51 -22.86 -10.08 -12.02
CA ARG A 51 -23.26 -8.71 -12.41
C ARG A 51 -24.43 -8.20 -11.57
N THR A 52 -25.39 -9.05 -11.22
CA THR A 52 -26.58 -8.66 -10.45
C THR A 52 -26.30 -8.49 -8.95
N GLY A 53 -25.49 -9.38 -8.36
CA GLY A 53 -25.18 -9.32 -6.93
C GLY A 53 -24.05 -8.35 -6.57
N GLY A 54 -23.05 -8.20 -7.43
CA GLY A 54 -21.95 -7.26 -7.22
C GLY A 54 -20.78 -7.80 -6.39
N VAL A 55 -19.73 -6.98 -6.32
CA VAL A 55 -18.49 -7.29 -5.62
C VAL A 55 -18.24 -6.30 -4.49
N ALA A 56 -17.84 -6.82 -3.33
CA ALA A 56 -17.37 -6.02 -2.21
C ALA A 56 -15.84 -6.13 -2.08
N PHE A 57 -15.16 -4.99 -2.15
CA PHE A 57 -13.77 -4.85 -1.76
C PHE A 57 -13.69 -4.49 -0.28
N LEU A 58 -13.05 -5.35 0.51
CA LEU A 58 -13.00 -5.26 1.96
C LEU A 58 -11.56 -5.06 2.44
N SER A 59 -11.35 -4.04 3.27
CA SER A 59 -10.07 -3.71 3.90
C SER A 59 -10.30 -3.15 5.30
N PHE A 60 -9.25 -2.98 6.10
CA PHE A 60 -9.37 -2.29 7.39
C PHE A 60 -9.66 -0.79 7.20
N HIS A 61 -9.04 -0.17 6.19
CA HIS A 61 -9.22 1.25 5.86
C HIS A 61 -8.94 1.50 4.37
N TYR A 62 -9.47 2.62 3.86
CA TYR A 62 -9.10 3.20 2.56
C TYR A 62 -8.56 4.62 2.76
N MET A 63 -7.34 4.85 2.30
CA MET A 63 -6.62 6.13 2.41
C MET A 63 -5.73 6.36 1.18
N VAL A 64 -4.95 7.45 1.14
CA VAL A 64 -4.00 7.66 0.04
C VAL A 64 -2.78 6.74 0.23
N ASP A 65 -2.91 5.48 -0.19
CA ASP A 65 -1.90 4.44 -0.06
C ASP A 65 -1.92 3.43 -1.22
N GLY A 66 -0.98 2.47 -1.20
CA GLY A 66 -0.84 1.48 -2.28
C GLY A 66 -2.04 0.52 -2.36
N VAL A 67 -2.62 0.14 -1.23
CA VAL A 67 -3.78 -0.76 -1.17
C VAL A 67 -4.98 -0.13 -1.88
N THR A 68 -5.29 1.14 -1.59
CA THR A 68 -6.43 1.83 -2.19
C THR A 68 -6.26 1.99 -3.70
N VAL A 69 -5.05 2.31 -4.17
CA VAL A 69 -4.72 2.39 -5.60
C VAL A 69 -4.89 1.03 -6.30
N GLU A 70 -4.50 -0.06 -5.65
CA GLU A 70 -4.66 -1.41 -6.22
C GLU A 70 -6.12 -1.85 -6.29
N VAL A 71 -6.89 -1.58 -5.23
CA VAL A 71 -8.32 -1.88 -5.22
C VAL A 71 -9.04 -1.13 -6.33
N ASP A 72 -8.69 0.13 -6.62
CA ASP A 72 -9.25 0.85 -7.78
C ASP A 72 -8.93 0.19 -9.12
N LYS A 73 -7.71 -0.34 -9.29
CA LYS A 73 -7.36 -1.12 -10.48
C LYS A 73 -8.23 -2.37 -10.58
N TYR A 74 -8.38 -3.13 -9.50
CA TYR A 74 -9.21 -4.34 -9.49
C TYR A 74 -10.68 -4.02 -9.76
N ALA A 75 -11.25 -2.99 -9.10
CA ALA A 75 -12.61 -2.52 -9.32
C ALA A 75 -12.85 -2.09 -10.78
N SER A 76 -11.91 -1.33 -11.34
CA SER A 76 -11.97 -0.88 -12.74
C SER A 76 -11.91 -2.06 -13.72
N LEU A 77 -11.07 -3.06 -13.46
CA LEU A 77 -10.99 -4.28 -14.28
C LEU A 77 -12.27 -5.11 -14.17
N MET A 78 -12.83 -5.26 -12.96
CA MET A 78 -14.10 -5.95 -12.76
C MET A 78 -15.23 -5.27 -13.54
N ARG A 79 -15.37 -3.94 -13.45
CA ARG A 79 -16.35 -3.16 -14.23
C ARG A 79 -16.13 -3.26 -15.73
N ARG A 80 -14.88 -3.30 -16.20
CA ARG A 80 -14.57 -3.47 -17.62
C ARG A 80 -14.96 -4.85 -18.14
N ASN A 81 -14.68 -5.90 -17.38
CA ASN A 81 -14.96 -7.28 -17.78
C ASN A 81 -16.44 -7.68 -17.57
N VAL A 82 -17.10 -7.09 -16.57
CA VAL A 82 -18.51 -7.29 -16.22
C VAL A 82 -19.21 -5.93 -16.15
N PRO A 83 -19.56 -5.33 -17.31
CA PRO A 83 -20.22 -4.03 -17.34
C PRO A 83 -21.50 -4.01 -16.49
N GLY A 84 -21.66 -2.96 -15.68
CA GLY A 84 -22.84 -2.81 -14.82
C GLY A 84 -22.75 -3.46 -13.43
N ILE A 85 -21.72 -4.27 -13.12
CA ILE A 85 -21.55 -4.90 -11.80
C ILE A 85 -21.49 -3.86 -10.65
N PRO A 86 -22.35 -3.92 -9.61
CA PRO A 86 -22.21 -3.08 -8.43
C PRO A 86 -20.85 -3.30 -7.74
N VAL A 87 -20.20 -2.21 -7.35
CA VAL A 87 -18.89 -2.25 -6.67
C VAL A 87 -19.03 -1.53 -5.34
N HIS A 88 -18.71 -2.25 -4.26
CA HIS A 88 -18.78 -1.77 -2.89
C HIS A 88 -17.38 -1.69 -2.29
N TYR A 89 -17.03 -0.56 -1.68
CA TYR A 89 -15.83 -0.37 -0.87
C TYR A 89 -16.27 -0.38 0.59
N ILE A 90 -15.83 -1.38 1.35
CA ILE A 90 -16.25 -1.59 2.74
C ILE A 90 -15.01 -1.58 3.65
N ALA A 91 -15.01 -0.71 4.65
CA ALA A 91 -13.89 -0.60 5.59
C ALA A 91 -14.30 0.02 6.95
N GLY A 92 -13.39 -0.06 7.92
CA GLY A 92 -13.49 0.62 9.21
C GLY A 92 -13.48 2.14 9.08
N THR A 93 -12.65 2.63 8.17
CA THR A 93 -12.55 4.05 7.83
C THR A 93 -12.33 4.23 6.33
N ILE A 94 -12.98 5.25 5.75
CA ILE A 94 -12.75 5.67 4.37
C ILE A 94 -12.48 7.17 4.38
N ASN A 95 -11.24 7.56 4.09
CA ASN A 95 -10.81 8.95 4.15
C ASN A 95 -11.39 9.75 2.98
N THR A 96 -11.91 10.95 3.20
CA THR A 96 -12.46 11.80 2.12
C THR A 96 -11.44 12.10 1.01
N LYS A 97 -10.14 12.10 1.33
CA LYS A 97 -9.04 12.27 0.36
C LYS A 97 -8.83 11.06 -0.57
N THR A 98 -9.58 9.97 -0.43
CA THR A 98 -9.58 8.85 -1.37
C THR A 98 -10.43 9.10 -2.61
N ALA A 99 -11.21 10.20 -2.66
CA ALA A 99 -12.06 10.56 -3.79
C ALA A 99 -11.36 10.53 -5.18
N PRO A 100 -10.05 10.82 -5.33
CA PRO A 100 -9.35 10.65 -6.61
C PRO A 100 -9.14 9.19 -7.02
N PHE A 101 -9.20 8.25 -6.07
CA PHE A 101 -8.91 6.83 -6.25
C PHE A 101 -10.16 5.94 -6.13
N ILE A 102 -11.26 6.44 -5.59
CA ILE A 102 -12.54 5.72 -5.58
C ILE A 102 -13.49 6.49 -6.49
N LYS A 103 -13.87 5.88 -7.62
CA LYS A 103 -14.78 6.52 -8.57
C LYS A 103 -16.11 6.85 -7.91
N ALA A 104 -16.69 7.99 -8.28
CA ALA A 104 -17.92 8.48 -7.69
C ALA A 104 -19.12 7.52 -7.86
N GLU A 105 -19.10 6.68 -8.90
CA GLU A 105 -20.12 5.64 -9.11
C GLU A 105 -19.99 4.41 -8.19
N TYR A 106 -18.90 4.27 -7.42
CA TYR A 106 -18.71 3.14 -6.51
C TYR A 106 -19.33 3.43 -5.14
N ILE A 107 -19.96 2.40 -4.58
CA ILE A 107 -20.70 2.51 -3.32
C ILE A 107 -19.69 2.39 -2.18
N GLN A 108 -19.72 3.33 -1.23
CA GLN A 108 -18.85 3.33 -0.07
C GLN A 108 -19.66 3.02 1.19
N LYS A 109 -19.18 2.08 1.99
CA LYS A 109 -19.79 1.69 3.27
C LYS A 109 -18.74 1.69 4.36
N VAL A 110 -18.96 2.51 5.37
CA VAL A 110 -18.14 2.52 6.59
C VAL A 110 -18.84 1.68 7.66
N ILE A 111 -18.11 0.74 8.26
CA ILE A 111 -18.52 -0.03 9.43
C ILE A 111 -17.38 0.08 10.44
N PRO A 112 -17.45 0.98 11.44
CA PRO A 112 -16.33 1.32 12.31
C PRO A 112 -15.65 0.12 12.98
N GLU A 113 -16.39 -0.94 13.26
CA GLU A 113 -15.90 -2.16 13.91
C GLU A 113 -14.94 -2.98 13.04
N LEU A 114 -14.86 -2.67 11.75
CA LEU A 114 -13.88 -3.26 10.81
C LEU A 114 -12.50 -2.58 10.89
N ALA A 115 -12.36 -1.52 11.69
CA ALA A 115 -11.06 -0.85 11.87
C ALA A 115 -10.03 -1.85 12.38
N GLY A 116 -8.78 -1.69 11.94
CA GLY A 116 -7.69 -2.62 12.25
C GLY A 116 -6.55 -1.95 13.01
N PHE A 117 -5.61 -2.77 13.45
CA PHE A 117 -4.40 -2.36 14.17
C PHE A 117 -4.77 -1.53 15.41
N ASN A 118 -4.06 -0.44 15.68
CA ASN A 118 -4.28 0.41 16.86
C ASN A 118 -5.69 1.04 16.93
N GLU A 119 -6.45 1.04 15.85
CA GLU A 119 -7.85 1.51 15.86
C GLU A 119 -8.81 0.41 16.35
N TRP A 120 -8.39 -0.86 16.32
CA TRP A 120 -9.10 -1.97 16.94
C TRP A 120 -8.75 -2.04 18.43
N ASN A 121 -9.76 -1.90 19.28
CA ASN A 121 -9.59 -1.82 20.74
C ASN A 121 -8.97 -3.06 21.39
N LEU A 122 -9.04 -4.25 20.79
CA LEU A 122 -8.39 -5.47 21.33
C LEU A 122 -6.98 -5.71 20.74
N TYR A 123 -6.49 -4.86 19.84
CA TYR A 123 -5.19 -5.08 19.18
C TYR A 123 -4.03 -5.14 20.18
N HIS A 124 -4.04 -4.27 21.19
CA HIS A 124 -3.04 -4.28 22.25
C HIS A 124 -3.15 -5.55 23.12
N ASP A 125 -4.37 -5.96 23.46
CA ASP A 125 -4.61 -7.16 24.26
C ASP A 125 -4.10 -8.44 23.58
N PHE A 126 -4.21 -8.52 22.25
CA PHE A 126 -3.75 -9.68 21.48
C PHE A 126 -2.23 -9.75 21.32
N TYR A 127 -1.57 -8.62 21.04
CA TYR A 127 -0.19 -8.64 20.54
C TYR A 127 0.83 -7.92 21.41
N PHE A 128 0.39 -7.17 22.41
CA PHE A 128 1.27 -6.40 23.29
C PHE A 128 1.03 -6.70 24.77
N THR A 129 0.01 -7.49 25.09
CA THR A 129 -0.23 -8.04 26.42
C THR A 129 0.13 -9.52 26.43
N ARG A 130 1.06 -9.91 27.31
CA ARG A 130 1.40 -11.32 27.53
C ARG A 130 0.31 -11.98 28.38
N LEU A 131 -0.34 -12.99 27.82
CA LEU A 131 -1.44 -13.70 28.46
C LEU A 131 -0.92 -14.88 29.28
N GLU A 132 -1.59 -15.14 30.39
CA GLU A 132 -1.42 -16.33 31.21
C GLU A 132 -2.68 -17.18 31.12
N ARG A 133 -2.52 -18.47 30.84
CA ARG A 133 -3.65 -19.41 30.71
C ARG A 133 -4.50 -19.39 31.97
N GLY A 134 -5.80 -19.13 31.81
CA GLY A 134 -6.76 -19.04 32.91
C GLY A 134 -6.68 -17.76 33.73
N GLY A 135 -5.79 -16.81 33.39
CA GLY A 135 -5.71 -15.51 34.03
C GLY A 135 -6.90 -14.60 33.70
N PRO A 136 -7.11 -13.50 34.45
CA PRO A 136 -8.26 -12.60 34.27
C PRO A 136 -8.36 -12.02 32.86
N VAL A 137 -7.26 -11.47 32.33
CA VAL A 137 -7.21 -10.88 30.98
C VAL A 137 -7.49 -11.93 29.91
N TYR A 138 -6.89 -13.12 30.05
CA TYR A 138 -7.10 -14.25 29.15
C TYR A 138 -8.57 -14.69 29.09
N ASN A 139 -9.24 -14.81 30.24
CA ASN A 139 -10.65 -15.22 30.31
C ASN A 139 -11.62 -14.12 29.83
N GLU A 140 -11.29 -12.85 30.05
CA GLU A 140 -12.13 -11.74 29.60
C GLU A 140 -12.02 -11.53 28.07
N LEU A 141 -10.82 -11.73 27.51
CA LEU A 141 -10.54 -11.44 26.11
C LEU A 141 -11.39 -12.26 25.14
N ILE A 142 -11.64 -13.54 25.43
CA ILE A 142 -12.48 -14.39 24.56
C ILE A 142 -13.92 -13.87 24.48
N GLY A 143 -14.51 -13.45 25.60
CA GLY A 143 -15.86 -12.88 25.61
C GLY A 143 -15.94 -11.57 24.82
N LYS A 144 -14.91 -10.72 24.94
CA LYS A 144 -14.79 -9.49 24.14
C LYS A 144 -14.66 -9.79 22.65
N LEU A 145 -13.79 -10.73 22.28
CA LEU A 145 -13.59 -11.17 20.89
C LEU A 145 -14.90 -11.69 20.29
N TRP A 146 -15.58 -12.59 21.00
CA TRP A 146 -16.82 -13.19 20.51
C TRP A 146 -17.93 -12.16 20.34
N SER A 147 -18.11 -11.27 21.33
CA SER A 147 -19.09 -10.18 21.25
C SER A 147 -18.86 -9.27 20.03
N GLN A 148 -17.61 -8.87 19.78
CA GLN A 148 -17.27 -8.07 18.60
C GLN A 148 -17.46 -8.84 17.30
N THR A 149 -17.17 -10.14 17.29
CA THR A 149 -17.41 -11.00 16.13
C THR A 149 -18.89 -11.01 15.77
N LEU A 150 -19.78 -11.20 16.75
CA LEU A 150 -21.23 -11.19 16.52
C LEU A 150 -21.75 -9.84 16.01
N ASP A 151 -21.25 -8.74 16.57
CA ASP A 151 -21.61 -7.39 16.12
C ASP A 151 -21.16 -7.13 14.67
N ILE A 152 -19.96 -7.57 14.30
CA ILE A 152 -19.48 -7.49 12.92
C ILE A 152 -20.31 -8.41 12.01
N VAL A 153 -20.63 -9.64 12.42
CA VAL A 153 -21.49 -10.56 11.65
C VAL A 153 -22.85 -9.91 11.37
N GLN A 154 -23.46 -9.26 12.36
CA GLN A 154 -24.70 -8.52 12.17
C GLN A 154 -24.53 -7.38 11.17
N LYS A 155 -23.59 -6.46 11.40
CA LYS A 155 -23.47 -5.23 10.60
C LYS A 155 -23.02 -5.51 9.17
N LEU A 156 -21.97 -6.31 9.01
CA LEU A 156 -21.40 -6.63 7.71
C LEU A 156 -22.29 -7.64 6.96
N GLY A 157 -22.76 -8.69 7.65
CA GLY A 157 -23.64 -9.69 7.07
C GLY A 157 -24.92 -9.05 6.54
N SER A 158 -25.63 -8.26 7.36
CA SER A 158 -26.86 -7.59 6.94
C SER A 158 -26.64 -6.69 5.72
N TYR A 159 -25.54 -5.93 5.68
CA TYR A 159 -25.23 -5.10 4.51
C TYR A 159 -24.95 -5.95 3.25
N ILE A 160 -24.18 -7.05 3.37
CA ILE A 160 -23.92 -7.97 2.26
C ILE A 160 -25.23 -8.53 1.71
N GLU A 161 -26.13 -8.97 2.58
CA GLU A 161 -27.44 -9.52 2.20
C GLU A 161 -28.37 -8.47 1.59
N GLU A 162 -28.49 -7.30 2.22
CA GLU A 162 -29.32 -6.18 1.73
C GLU A 162 -28.90 -5.72 0.33
N GLN A 163 -27.60 -5.71 0.04
CA GLN A 163 -27.06 -5.31 -1.25
C GLN A 163 -26.96 -6.47 -2.25
N GLY A 164 -27.24 -7.71 -1.83
CA GLY A 164 -27.15 -8.89 -2.68
C GLY A 164 -25.71 -9.28 -3.08
N ILE A 165 -24.69 -8.83 -2.33
CA ILE A 165 -23.28 -9.04 -2.67
C ILE A 165 -22.96 -10.53 -2.74
N ASN A 166 -22.43 -10.97 -3.89
CA ASN A 166 -22.16 -12.38 -4.15
C ASN A 166 -20.70 -12.71 -4.50
N LEU A 167 -19.79 -11.74 -4.33
CA LEU A 167 -18.34 -11.94 -4.34
C LEU A 167 -17.69 -11.02 -3.30
N LEU A 168 -16.86 -11.60 -2.42
CA LEU A 168 -16.02 -10.84 -1.51
C LEU A 168 -14.58 -10.83 -2.03
N TYR A 169 -14.01 -9.65 -2.16
CA TYR A 169 -12.61 -9.45 -2.49
C TYR A 169 -11.95 -8.76 -1.30
N ILE A 170 -11.22 -9.51 -0.50
CA ILE A 170 -10.65 -8.99 0.75
C ILE A 170 -9.16 -8.73 0.56
N ILE A 171 -8.67 -7.66 1.20
CA ILE A 171 -7.26 -7.26 1.10
C ILE A 171 -6.69 -7.22 2.50
N ASN A 172 -5.71 -8.07 2.76
CA ASN A 172 -5.02 -8.23 4.04
C ASN A 172 -5.87 -8.64 5.27
N VAL A 173 -7.21 -8.63 5.18
CA VAL A 173 -8.11 -8.94 6.30
C VAL A 173 -7.84 -10.32 6.90
N CYS A 174 -7.53 -11.30 6.06
CA CYS A 174 -7.17 -12.67 6.46
C CYS A 174 -5.71 -13.01 6.11
N SER A 175 -4.79 -12.05 6.16
CA SER A 175 -3.34 -12.35 6.10
C SER A 175 -2.51 -11.54 7.09
N ASN A 176 -2.92 -10.28 7.34
CA ASN A 176 -2.28 -9.40 8.30
C ASN A 176 -3.21 -9.23 9.53
N PRO A 177 -2.85 -9.73 10.72
CA PRO A 177 -3.71 -9.76 11.91
C PRO A 177 -4.00 -8.40 12.55
N GLY A 178 -4.70 -7.54 11.81
CA GLY A 178 -5.11 -6.21 12.25
C GLY A 178 -6.39 -6.23 13.09
N ASN A 179 -7.30 -7.18 12.86
CA ASN A 179 -8.55 -7.33 13.62
C ASN A 179 -9.04 -8.78 13.55
N VAL A 180 -8.83 -9.55 14.63
CA VAL A 180 -9.20 -10.98 14.70
C VAL A 180 -10.70 -11.19 14.71
N ALA A 181 -11.47 -10.29 15.35
CA ALA A 181 -12.93 -10.34 15.34
C ALA A 181 -13.48 -10.20 13.91
N TYR A 182 -12.90 -9.30 13.12
CA TYR A 182 -13.28 -9.08 11.73
C TYR A 182 -12.93 -10.29 10.85
N ALA A 183 -11.69 -10.80 10.93
CA ALA A 183 -11.30 -11.99 10.17
C ALA A 183 -12.22 -13.18 10.48
N LEU A 184 -12.53 -13.41 11.76
CA LEU A 184 -13.45 -14.46 12.18
C LEU A 184 -14.87 -14.24 11.64
N ALA A 185 -15.42 -13.04 11.80
CA ALA A 185 -16.76 -12.72 11.30
C ALA A 185 -16.87 -12.91 9.79
N LEU A 186 -15.83 -12.53 9.03
CA LEU A 186 -15.78 -12.69 7.58
C LEU A 186 -15.77 -14.17 7.16
N VAL A 187 -15.00 -15.01 7.85
CA VAL A 187 -15.02 -16.47 7.64
C VAL A 187 -16.42 -17.02 7.89
N LEU A 188 -17.05 -16.67 9.02
CA LEU A 188 -18.39 -17.14 9.37
C LEU A 188 -19.44 -16.70 8.34
N ILE A 189 -19.42 -15.42 7.93
CA ILE A 189 -20.34 -14.89 6.91
C ILE A 189 -20.14 -15.63 5.58
N SER A 190 -18.90 -15.67 5.07
CA SER A 190 -18.63 -16.22 3.73
C SER A 190 -18.95 -17.71 3.64
N GLU A 191 -18.56 -18.50 4.65
CA GLU A 191 -18.82 -19.94 4.67
C GLU A 191 -20.29 -20.29 4.85
N PHE A 192 -21.00 -19.55 5.72
CA PHE A 192 -22.41 -19.81 5.98
C PHE A 192 -23.31 -19.30 4.86
N LEU A 193 -23.03 -18.12 4.30
CA LEU A 193 -23.79 -17.58 3.16
C LEU A 193 -23.35 -18.15 1.81
N LYS A 194 -22.28 -18.97 1.79
CA LYS A 194 -21.71 -19.58 0.58
C LYS A 194 -21.23 -18.56 -0.44
N ILE A 195 -20.68 -17.46 0.04
CA ILE A 195 -20.16 -16.38 -0.80
C ILE A 195 -18.69 -16.69 -1.13
N PRO A 196 -18.30 -16.78 -2.42
CA PRO A 196 -16.91 -16.97 -2.79
C PRO A 196 -16.04 -15.78 -2.36
N VAL A 197 -14.80 -16.07 -1.98
CA VAL A 197 -13.85 -15.08 -1.48
C VAL A 197 -12.55 -15.13 -2.29
N ILE A 198 -12.12 -13.96 -2.76
CA ILE A 198 -10.75 -13.73 -3.23
C ILE A 198 -10.01 -13.04 -2.08
N ASN A 199 -9.11 -13.77 -1.43
CA ASN A 199 -8.25 -13.29 -0.36
C ASN A 199 -6.92 -12.80 -0.92
N ASN A 200 -6.77 -11.48 -1.06
CA ASN A 200 -5.58 -10.85 -1.61
C ASN A 200 -4.60 -10.46 -0.48
N ASN A 201 -3.50 -11.21 -0.43
CA ASN A 201 -2.56 -11.20 0.67
C ASN A 201 -1.31 -10.44 0.27
N HIS A 202 -1.12 -9.24 0.82
CA HIS A 202 0.10 -8.47 0.61
C HIS A 202 1.12 -8.75 1.70
N ASP A 203 0.62 -8.98 2.90
CA ASP A 203 1.41 -9.10 4.12
C ASP A 203 0.90 -10.28 4.95
N PHE A 204 1.83 -11.11 5.42
CA PHE A 204 1.56 -12.16 6.39
C PHE A 204 2.26 -11.92 7.72
N TYR A 205 1.69 -12.43 8.81
CA TYR A 205 2.24 -12.21 10.15
C TYR A 205 3.60 -12.89 10.37
N TRP A 206 3.88 -14.00 9.68
CA TRP A 206 5.17 -14.70 9.76
C TRP A 206 6.28 -14.04 8.93
N GLU A 207 5.97 -13.07 8.07
CA GLU A 207 6.98 -12.38 7.24
C GLU A 207 7.85 -11.46 8.08
N GLY A 208 8.97 -12.00 8.56
CA GLY A 208 9.83 -11.33 9.53
C GLY A 208 9.22 -11.32 10.93
N GLY A 209 8.41 -12.33 11.26
CA GLY A 209 7.88 -12.57 12.59
C GLY A 209 8.15 -14.02 13.01
N MET A 210 8.55 -14.21 14.27
CA MET A 210 8.86 -15.53 14.81
C MET A 210 8.54 -15.61 16.31
N CYS A 211 8.12 -16.79 16.76
CA CYS A 211 7.94 -17.08 18.19
C CYS A 211 9.29 -17.00 18.93
N THR A 212 9.29 -16.40 20.13
CA THR A 212 10.55 -16.10 20.86
C THR A 212 11.43 -17.34 21.09
N PRO A 213 10.91 -18.48 21.57
CA PRO A 213 11.72 -19.69 21.74
C PRO A 213 12.35 -20.20 20.43
N GLU A 214 11.64 -20.12 19.30
CA GLU A 214 12.16 -20.53 17.99
C GLU A 214 13.24 -19.58 17.48
N ARG A 215 13.06 -18.29 17.73
CA ARG A 215 14.04 -17.25 17.41
C ARG A 215 15.33 -17.42 18.20
N GLU A 216 15.22 -17.68 19.50
CA GLU A 216 16.37 -17.97 20.36
C GLU A 216 17.11 -19.24 19.91
N LYS A 217 16.36 -20.31 19.58
CA LYS A 217 16.92 -21.56 19.07
C LYS A 217 17.65 -21.38 17.74
N SER A 218 17.14 -20.53 16.85
CA SER A 218 17.77 -20.27 15.53
C SER A 218 18.90 -19.23 15.59
N GLY A 219 19.07 -18.51 16.69
CA GLY A 219 20.03 -17.41 16.79
C GLY A 219 19.67 -16.19 15.94
N SER A 220 18.39 -16.07 15.54
CA SER A 220 17.92 -15.00 14.65
C SER A 220 17.71 -13.68 15.41
N ARG A 221 17.95 -12.55 14.73
CA ARG A 221 17.67 -11.21 15.29
C ARG A 221 16.16 -10.97 15.37
N PRO A 222 15.69 -10.13 16.32
CA PRO A 222 14.27 -9.75 16.39
C PRO A 222 13.76 -9.21 15.06
N GLY A 223 12.63 -9.76 14.63
CA GLY A 223 11.93 -9.36 13.42
C GLY A 223 10.92 -8.23 13.67
N PRO A 224 10.57 -7.45 12.65
CA PRO A 224 9.59 -6.37 12.79
C PRO A 224 8.19 -6.87 13.14
N ARG A 225 7.87 -8.15 12.94
CA ARG A 225 6.55 -8.76 13.18
C ARG A 225 6.52 -9.75 14.35
N ASP A 226 7.60 -9.88 15.12
CA ASP A 226 7.68 -10.79 16.27
C ASP A 226 6.58 -10.53 17.31
N PHE A 227 6.08 -9.28 17.38
CA PHE A 227 5.00 -8.91 18.30
C PHE A 227 3.68 -9.65 18.02
N PHE A 228 3.43 -10.11 16.78
CA PHE A 228 2.26 -10.97 16.50
C PHE A 228 2.35 -12.32 17.23
N PHE A 229 3.55 -12.74 17.62
CA PHE A 229 3.82 -13.99 18.31
C PHE A 229 3.91 -13.83 19.84
N THR A 230 3.53 -12.68 20.41
CA THR A 230 3.59 -12.43 21.86
C THR A 230 2.95 -13.54 22.70
N ASN A 231 1.89 -14.16 22.18
CA ASN A 231 1.14 -15.23 22.84
C ASN A 231 1.29 -16.61 22.17
N CYS A 232 2.36 -16.85 21.40
CA CYS A 232 2.60 -18.13 20.74
C CYS A 232 2.78 -19.32 21.70
N HIS A 233 3.03 -19.08 22.99
CA HIS A 233 3.08 -20.12 24.03
C HIS A 233 1.69 -20.67 24.41
N LEU A 234 0.61 -19.96 24.06
CA LEU A 234 -0.77 -20.38 24.30
C LEU A 234 -1.36 -20.94 23.01
N GLY A 235 -1.23 -22.25 22.82
CA GLY A 235 -1.70 -22.92 21.61
C GLY A 235 -3.18 -22.64 21.30
N GLU A 236 -4.05 -22.63 22.30
CA GLU A 236 -5.49 -22.38 22.15
C GLU A 236 -5.86 -20.95 21.73
N VAL A 237 -4.95 -19.98 21.91
CA VAL A 237 -5.13 -18.61 21.44
C VAL A 237 -4.47 -18.44 20.08
N PHE A 238 -3.23 -18.93 19.95
CA PHE A 238 -2.41 -18.70 18.77
C PHE A 238 -2.89 -19.52 17.56
N SER A 239 -3.44 -20.71 17.77
CA SER A 239 -4.03 -21.54 16.71
C SER A 239 -5.15 -20.82 15.97
N ILE A 240 -5.86 -19.88 16.61
CA ILE A 240 -6.89 -19.04 15.98
C ILE A 240 -6.25 -18.10 14.94
N ILE A 241 -5.06 -17.55 15.24
CA ILE A 241 -4.30 -16.74 14.28
C ILE A 241 -3.84 -17.63 13.12
N GLU A 242 -3.27 -18.80 13.42
CA GLU A 242 -2.81 -19.74 12.39
C GLU A 242 -3.94 -20.21 11.46
N MET A 243 -5.15 -20.37 12.02
CA MET A 243 -6.31 -20.83 11.27
C MET A 243 -6.96 -19.74 10.41
N LEU A 244 -7.00 -18.49 10.88
CA LEU A 244 -7.70 -17.39 10.19
C LEU A 244 -6.81 -16.64 9.19
N TYR A 245 -5.49 -16.73 9.31
CA TYR A 245 -4.53 -15.93 8.55
C TYR A 245 -3.57 -16.81 7.76
N PRO A 246 -3.95 -17.37 6.60
CA PRO A 246 -5.23 -17.24 5.95
C PRO A 246 -6.14 -18.44 6.16
N TRP A 247 -7.44 -18.18 6.15
CA TRP A 247 -8.46 -19.22 6.12
C TRP A 247 -8.32 -20.11 4.89
N GLN A 248 -8.50 -21.42 5.10
CA GLN A 248 -8.46 -22.44 4.06
C GLN A 248 -9.86 -23.01 3.82
N SER A 249 -10.39 -22.77 2.63
CA SER A 249 -11.67 -23.32 2.18
C SER A 249 -11.74 -23.46 0.66
N ARG A 250 -12.67 -24.29 0.19
CA ARG A 250 -12.92 -24.52 -1.24
C ARG A 250 -13.56 -23.30 -1.93
N SER A 251 -14.28 -22.46 -1.19
CA SER A 251 -14.89 -21.22 -1.68
C SER A 251 -13.92 -20.02 -1.63
N TRP A 252 -12.69 -20.23 -1.15
CA TRP A 252 -11.67 -19.21 -1.01
C TRP A 252 -10.53 -19.43 -2.01
N ILE A 253 -10.07 -18.36 -2.63
CA ILE A 253 -8.81 -18.33 -3.37
C ILE A 253 -7.88 -17.35 -2.66
N ASN A 254 -6.67 -17.80 -2.33
CA ASN A 254 -5.61 -16.97 -1.81
C ASN A 254 -4.76 -16.47 -2.98
N VAL A 255 -4.79 -15.16 -3.24
CA VAL A 255 -3.95 -14.51 -4.24
C VAL A 255 -2.81 -13.77 -3.54
N ASN A 256 -1.57 -14.14 -3.85
CA ASN A 256 -0.38 -13.67 -3.15
C ASN A 256 0.52 -12.84 -4.06
N ILE A 257 1.27 -11.91 -3.49
CA ILE A 257 2.01 -10.92 -4.29
C ILE A 257 3.38 -11.40 -4.76
N ASN A 258 3.81 -12.58 -4.29
CA ASN A 258 5.05 -13.21 -4.72
C ASN A 258 4.97 -14.74 -4.54
N THR A 259 5.82 -15.43 -5.29
CA THR A 259 5.88 -16.90 -5.31
C THR A 259 6.21 -17.48 -3.93
N GLY A 260 7.04 -16.80 -3.14
CA GLY A 260 7.46 -17.27 -1.81
C GLY A 260 6.30 -17.38 -0.82
N GLN A 261 5.34 -16.45 -0.88
CA GLN A 261 4.10 -16.52 -0.11
C GLN A 261 3.25 -17.72 -0.55
N SER A 262 3.07 -17.92 -1.86
CA SER A 262 2.33 -19.06 -2.39
C SER A 262 2.95 -20.40 -2.04
N GLU A 263 4.27 -20.53 -2.15
CA GLU A 263 5.00 -21.73 -1.74
C GLU A 263 4.87 -21.99 -0.23
N HIS A 264 4.88 -20.95 0.61
CA HIS A 264 4.67 -21.10 2.04
C HIS A 264 3.27 -21.67 2.33
N LEU A 265 2.21 -21.08 1.75
CA LEU A 265 0.84 -21.58 1.96
C LEU A 265 0.68 -23.03 1.52
N VAL A 266 1.25 -23.42 0.37
CA VAL A 266 1.11 -24.77 -0.15
C VAL A 266 1.97 -25.78 0.63
N ARG A 267 3.26 -25.48 0.85
CA ARG A 267 4.22 -26.46 1.37
C ARG A 267 4.30 -26.49 2.90
N VAL A 268 4.03 -25.37 3.56
CA VAL A 268 4.09 -25.24 5.02
C VAL A 268 2.68 -25.35 5.61
N ASN A 269 1.74 -24.54 5.15
CA ASN A 269 0.37 -24.54 5.70
C ASN A 269 -0.52 -25.65 5.10
N GLY A 270 -0.08 -26.32 4.03
CA GLY A 270 -0.84 -27.42 3.42
C GLY A 270 -2.08 -26.98 2.64
N HIS A 271 -2.12 -25.73 2.15
CA HIS A 271 -3.21 -25.24 1.31
C HIS A 271 -3.25 -25.99 -0.02
N ASN A 272 -4.46 -26.23 -0.54
CA ASN A 272 -4.62 -26.85 -1.85
C ASN A 272 -4.05 -25.91 -2.92
N PRO A 273 -3.08 -26.34 -3.76
CA PRO A 273 -2.53 -25.51 -4.83
C PRO A 273 -3.58 -24.93 -5.79
N ALA A 274 -4.73 -25.61 -5.96
CA ALA A 274 -5.83 -25.10 -6.80
C ALA A 274 -6.51 -23.84 -6.23
N ASN A 275 -6.32 -23.54 -4.95
CA ASN A 275 -6.87 -22.39 -4.24
C ASN A 275 -5.80 -21.33 -3.91
N VAL A 276 -4.59 -21.44 -4.47
CA VAL A 276 -3.47 -20.52 -4.25
C VAL A 276 -2.95 -20.05 -5.60
N MET A 277 -2.82 -18.74 -5.78
CA MET A 277 -2.38 -18.14 -7.04
C MET A 277 -1.48 -16.93 -6.77
N ASP A 278 -0.62 -16.62 -7.73
CA ASP A 278 0.17 -15.39 -7.70
C ASP A 278 -0.59 -14.26 -8.40
N ILE A 279 -0.57 -13.07 -7.81
CA ILE A 279 -1.05 -11.83 -8.39
C ILE A 279 0.09 -10.81 -8.48
N GLY A 280 0.72 -10.79 -9.65
CA GLY A 280 1.85 -9.91 -9.94
C GLY A 280 1.50 -8.43 -9.87
N THR A 281 2.55 -7.61 -9.86
CA THR A 281 2.40 -6.15 -9.90
C THR A 281 2.03 -5.68 -11.30
N ALA A 282 0.91 -4.94 -11.42
CA ALA A 282 0.43 -4.42 -12.70
C ALA A 282 0.34 -2.88 -12.75
N VAL A 283 0.62 -2.34 -13.93
CA VAL A 283 0.50 -0.91 -14.25
C VAL A 283 -0.54 -0.70 -15.35
N ASP A 284 -1.34 0.35 -15.22
CA ASP A 284 -2.28 0.74 -16.27
C ASP A 284 -1.53 1.47 -17.39
N THR A 285 -1.26 0.78 -18.49
CA THR A 285 -0.54 1.31 -19.65
C THR A 285 -1.33 2.31 -20.49
N SER A 286 -2.62 2.52 -20.19
CA SER A 286 -3.38 3.63 -20.78
C SER A 286 -3.11 4.96 -20.06
N HIS A 287 -2.76 4.90 -18.78
CA HIS A 287 -2.42 6.05 -17.95
C HIS A 287 -0.90 6.30 -17.91
N TYR A 288 -0.13 5.25 -17.62
CA TYR A 288 1.33 5.26 -17.63
C TYR A 288 1.84 4.90 -19.01
N THR A 289 1.98 5.93 -19.83
CA THR A 289 2.49 5.81 -21.20
C THR A 289 3.24 7.07 -21.58
N LYS A 290 3.94 7.02 -22.72
CA LYS A 290 4.67 8.17 -23.25
C LYS A 290 3.71 9.32 -23.56
N SER A 291 4.01 10.47 -22.98
CA SER A 291 3.28 11.71 -23.18
C SER A 291 3.84 12.48 -24.37
N ASP A 292 2.98 13.27 -25.03
CA ASP A 292 3.42 14.16 -26.09
C ASP A 292 4.14 15.42 -25.56
N LYS A 293 4.80 16.15 -26.47
CA LYS A 293 5.56 17.36 -26.12
C LYS A 293 4.69 18.45 -25.49
N ARG A 294 3.43 18.60 -25.91
CA ARG A 294 2.52 19.64 -25.39
C ARG A 294 2.12 19.32 -23.95
N LYS A 295 1.83 18.05 -23.67
CA LYS A 295 1.54 17.55 -22.33
C LYS A 295 2.73 17.75 -21.40
N ASN A 296 3.94 17.41 -21.85
CA ASN A 296 5.17 17.65 -21.08
C ASN A 296 5.41 19.13 -20.76
N ILE A 297 5.19 20.04 -21.71
CA ILE A 297 5.30 21.49 -21.47
C ILE A 297 4.27 21.94 -20.42
N ASN A 298 3.02 21.46 -20.52
CA ASN A 298 1.99 21.78 -19.53
C ASN A 298 2.37 21.26 -18.13
N THR A 299 2.91 20.05 -18.03
CA THR A 299 3.42 19.50 -16.77
C THR A 299 4.48 20.39 -16.14
N PHE A 300 5.45 20.87 -16.92
CA PHE A 300 6.46 21.81 -16.41
C PHE A 300 5.85 23.12 -15.91
N ILE A 301 4.85 23.67 -16.61
CA ILE A 301 4.14 24.89 -16.16
C ILE A 301 3.44 24.64 -14.82
N GLN A 302 2.77 23.50 -14.66
CA GLN A 302 2.11 23.16 -13.40
C GLN A 302 3.12 22.92 -12.27
N LEU A 303 4.27 22.31 -12.58
CA LEU A 303 5.37 22.12 -11.62
C LEU A 303 6.01 23.45 -11.19
N GLU A 304 6.20 24.39 -12.11
CA GLU A 304 6.70 25.72 -11.76
C GLU A 304 5.71 26.48 -10.88
N ASN A 305 4.41 26.45 -11.23
CA ASN A 305 3.35 27.07 -10.45
C ASN A 305 3.25 26.52 -9.02
N ILE A 306 3.40 25.20 -8.85
CA ILE A 306 3.31 24.60 -7.52
C ILE A 306 4.53 24.97 -6.67
N LEU A 307 5.73 25.00 -7.27
CA LEU A 307 6.97 25.37 -6.58
C LEU A 307 7.06 26.86 -6.28
N SER A 308 6.47 27.72 -7.11
CA SER A 308 6.33 29.16 -6.84
C SER A 308 5.24 29.46 -5.80
N ARG A 309 4.55 28.42 -5.30
CA ARG A 309 3.37 28.54 -4.44
C ARG A 309 2.30 29.44 -5.08
N TYR A 310 2.19 29.35 -6.40
CA TYR A 310 1.34 30.18 -7.26
C TYR A 310 1.64 31.69 -7.22
N GLY A 311 2.85 32.06 -6.80
CA GLY A 311 3.38 33.41 -6.93
C GLY A 311 3.77 33.75 -8.37
N GLN A 312 4.04 35.04 -8.62
CA GLN A 312 4.45 35.53 -9.94
C GLN A 312 5.84 35.06 -10.37
N GLU A 313 6.71 34.73 -9.41
CA GLU A 313 8.09 34.33 -9.67
C GLU A 313 8.42 33.05 -8.89
N LEU A 314 9.20 32.17 -9.50
CA LEU A 314 9.78 31.01 -8.83
C LEU A 314 11.07 31.43 -8.14
N ASN A 315 11.10 31.26 -6.81
CA ASN A 315 12.31 31.47 -6.01
C ASN A 315 12.82 30.13 -5.47
N SER A 316 14.13 29.93 -5.52
CA SER A 316 14.78 28.96 -4.64
C SER A 316 15.03 29.59 -3.28
N TYR A 317 15.16 28.76 -2.25
CA TYR A 317 15.54 29.15 -0.90
C TYR A 317 16.87 28.50 -0.53
N SER A 318 17.74 29.22 0.17
CA SER A 318 18.97 28.62 0.73
C SER A 318 18.62 27.60 1.81
N VAL A 319 19.56 26.68 2.09
CA VAL A 319 19.38 25.69 3.16
C VAL A 319 19.22 26.37 4.51
N GLU A 320 19.99 27.42 4.77
CA GLU A 320 19.93 28.22 5.99
C GLU A 320 18.55 28.84 6.17
N ASP A 321 18.00 29.47 5.13
CA ASP A 321 16.66 30.06 5.18
C ASP A 321 15.58 29.02 5.46
N VAL A 322 15.68 27.84 4.83
CA VAL A 322 14.71 26.75 5.01
C VAL A 322 14.70 26.26 6.47
N LEU A 323 15.87 26.10 7.07
CA LEU A 323 16.03 25.54 8.42
C LEU A 323 15.80 26.58 9.52
N GLU A 324 16.35 27.79 9.39
CA GLU A 324 16.27 28.84 10.41
C GLU A 324 14.91 29.53 10.45
N LYS A 325 14.29 29.75 9.28
CA LYS A 325 12.95 30.38 9.18
C LYS A 325 11.82 29.35 9.16
N GLU A 326 12.14 28.07 9.32
CA GLU A 326 11.20 26.95 9.33
C GLU A 326 10.18 27.00 8.17
N LEU A 327 10.68 27.17 6.93
CA LEU A 327 9.83 27.38 5.75
C LEU A 327 8.95 26.18 5.36
N VAL A 328 9.11 25.04 6.05
CA VAL A 328 8.32 23.82 5.92
C VAL A 328 7.89 23.41 7.31
N ASP A 329 6.58 23.43 7.56
CA ASP A 329 5.96 22.97 8.81
C ASP A 329 5.69 21.46 8.78
N GLU A 330 5.69 20.80 9.94
CA GLU A 330 5.43 19.35 10.04
C GLU A 330 3.99 18.99 9.61
N LYS A 331 3.01 19.84 9.94
CA LYS A 331 1.58 19.61 9.69
C LYS A 331 1.11 20.20 8.36
N ASN A 332 1.61 21.37 7.97
CA ASN A 332 1.26 22.06 6.73
C ASN A 332 2.46 22.24 5.81
N GLN A 333 2.91 21.13 5.23
CA GLN A 333 4.10 21.06 4.37
C GLN A 333 3.82 21.76 3.03
N LEU A 334 4.33 22.96 2.79
CA LEU A 334 4.15 23.63 1.49
C LEU A 334 5.28 23.26 0.53
N PRO A 335 4.99 23.05 -0.77
CA PRO A 335 6.00 22.82 -1.80
C PRO A 335 7.11 23.88 -1.74
N ILE A 336 8.35 23.44 -1.95
CA ILE A 336 9.53 24.30 -1.86
C ILE A 336 10.61 23.88 -2.84
N LEU A 337 11.33 24.87 -3.36
CA LEU A 337 12.54 24.68 -4.15
C LEU A 337 13.74 25.16 -3.33
N ILE A 338 14.70 24.28 -3.09
CA ILE A 338 15.91 24.56 -2.32
C ILE A 338 17.09 24.63 -3.28
N GLY A 339 17.95 25.62 -3.12
CA GLY A 339 19.15 25.82 -3.93
C GLY A 339 20.29 26.41 -3.10
N GLU A 340 21.35 26.87 -3.77
CA GLU A 340 22.51 27.47 -3.10
C GLU A 340 22.19 28.80 -2.39
N GLY A 341 21.21 29.55 -2.89
CA GLY A 341 20.82 30.83 -2.33
C GLY A 341 19.32 31.09 -2.48
N THR A 342 18.83 32.03 -1.68
CA THR A 342 17.47 32.57 -1.82
C THR A 342 17.44 33.57 -2.97
N THR A 343 17.06 33.10 -4.15
CA THR A 343 17.12 33.88 -5.39
C THR A 343 16.06 33.42 -6.38
N ARG A 344 15.78 34.30 -7.35
CA ARG A 344 14.87 34.00 -8.46
C ARG A 344 15.50 32.93 -9.36
N VAL A 345 14.68 31.96 -9.75
CA VAL A 345 15.05 30.90 -10.69
C VAL A 345 14.39 31.17 -12.04
N ASP A 346 15.19 31.59 -13.01
CA ASP A 346 14.72 31.82 -14.36
C ASP A 346 14.77 30.54 -15.21
N ARG A 347 13.83 30.45 -16.16
CA ARG A 347 13.78 29.39 -17.18
C ARG A 347 13.78 27.98 -16.58
N PHE A 348 13.06 27.75 -15.48
CA PHE A 348 12.98 26.44 -14.83
C PHE A 348 12.51 25.32 -15.78
N ILE A 349 11.56 25.65 -16.67
CA ILE A 349 11.02 24.75 -17.70
C ILE A 349 12.06 24.32 -18.74
N LYS A 350 13.05 25.18 -19.04
CA LYS A 350 14.00 24.96 -20.15
C LYS A 350 15.36 24.54 -19.62
N GLU A 351 15.97 23.60 -20.33
CA GLU A 351 17.34 23.14 -20.05
C GLU A 351 17.47 22.67 -18.59
N ASN A 352 16.55 21.81 -18.16
CA ASN A 352 16.53 21.28 -16.80
C ASN A 352 16.48 19.75 -16.86
N ILE A 353 17.51 19.12 -16.31
CA ILE A 353 17.58 17.67 -16.13
C ILE A 353 16.78 17.35 -14.87
N ILE A 354 15.70 16.61 -15.02
CA ILE A 354 14.83 16.25 -13.91
C ILE A 354 15.20 14.85 -13.43
N LEU A 355 15.63 14.77 -12.18
CA LEU A 355 15.75 13.50 -11.45
C LEU A 355 14.52 13.36 -10.56
N LEU A 356 13.75 12.28 -10.69
CA LEU A 356 12.51 12.10 -9.94
C LEU A 356 12.64 10.95 -8.95
N GLN A 357 12.30 11.21 -7.69
CA GLN A 357 12.18 10.18 -6.67
C GLN A 357 10.75 10.17 -6.12
N PRO A 358 9.89 9.26 -6.61
CA PRO A 358 8.45 9.24 -6.32
C PRO A 358 8.15 8.60 -4.95
N THR A 359 8.56 9.26 -3.85
CA THR A 359 8.47 8.68 -2.50
C THR A 359 8.04 9.68 -1.44
N ARG A 360 7.46 9.16 -0.35
CA ARG A 360 7.38 9.85 0.94
C ARG A 360 8.77 10.05 1.54
N ILE A 361 8.96 11.11 2.30
CA ILE A 361 10.21 11.39 3.01
C ILE A 361 10.25 10.56 4.30
N ILE A 362 10.96 9.43 4.23
CA ILE A 362 11.14 8.45 5.30
C ILE A 362 12.49 7.75 5.15
N SER A 363 13.15 7.41 6.26
CA SER A 363 14.54 6.93 6.29
C SER A 363 14.78 5.67 5.46
N ARG A 364 13.82 4.73 5.40
CA ARG A 364 13.96 3.48 4.63
C ARG A 364 14.11 3.70 3.12
N LYS A 365 13.69 4.86 2.62
CA LYS A 365 13.73 5.24 1.19
C LYS A 365 15.08 5.80 0.76
N ARG A 366 15.99 6.05 1.73
CA ARG A 366 17.41 6.39 1.50
C ARG A 366 17.61 7.50 0.46
N ILE A 367 16.79 8.55 0.52
CA ILE A 367 16.80 9.66 -0.44
C ILE A 367 18.20 10.26 -0.56
N GLU A 368 18.95 10.26 0.53
CA GLU A 368 20.29 10.78 0.59
C GLU A 368 21.32 10.05 -0.29
N THR A 369 20.99 8.84 -0.78
CA THR A 369 21.78 8.13 -1.79
C THR A 369 21.72 8.83 -3.15
N SER A 370 20.60 9.49 -3.47
CA SER A 370 20.43 10.27 -4.70
C SER A 370 21.39 11.45 -4.78
N PHE A 371 21.75 12.03 -3.63
CA PHE A 371 22.78 13.06 -3.53
C PHE A 371 24.17 12.50 -3.88
N ASN A 372 24.50 11.31 -3.39
CA ASN A 372 25.77 10.67 -3.73
C ASN A 372 25.87 10.35 -5.23
N LEU A 373 24.75 9.99 -5.88
CA LEU A 373 24.69 9.82 -7.33
C LEU A 373 24.97 11.15 -8.05
N LEU A 374 24.35 12.24 -7.63
CA LEU A 374 24.58 13.57 -8.19
C LEU A 374 26.06 13.98 -8.10
N LEU A 375 26.70 13.79 -6.94
CA LEU A 375 28.13 14.06 -6.77
C LEU A 375 28.99 13.25 -7.75
N LYS A 376 28.70 11.95 -7.91
CA LYS A 376 29.39 11.09 -8.89
C LYS A 376 29.14 11.54 -10.32
N MET A 377 27.91 11.94 -10.68
CA MET A 377 27.62 12.47 -12.01
C MET A 377 28.45 13.71 -12.32
N PHE A 378 28.69 14.58 -11.32
CA PHE A 378 29.54 15.77 -11.48
C PHE A 378 31.05 15.47 -11.43
N GLN A 379 31.47 14.21 -11.22
CA GLN A 379 32.86 13.78 -11.42
C GLN A 379 33.12 13.31 -12.86
N GLU A 380 32.06 13.02 -13.62
CA GLU A 380 32.17 12.58 -15.00
C GLU A 380 32.46 13.78 -15.93
N GLU A 381 33.56 13.69 -16.69
CA GLU A 381 34.01 14.77 -17.58
C GLU A 381 32.93 15.19 -18.59
N GLU A 382 32.14 14.23 -19.10
CA GLU A 382 31.08 14.52 -20.06
C GLU A 382 29.99 15.42 -19.43
N MET A 383 29.62 15.16 -18.18
CA MET A 383 28.62 15.94 -17.46
C MET A 383 29.09 17.37 -17.26
N ILE A 384 30.33 17.53 -16.79
CA ILE A 384 30.97 18.84 -16.59
C ILE A 384 31.03 19.60 -17.91
N ARG A 385 31.53 18.97 -18.99
CA ARG A 385 31.60 19.59 -20.32
C ARG A 385 30.23 20.04 -20.81
N ARG A 386 29.16 19.30 -20.53
CA ARG A 386 27.79 19.64 -20.93
C ARG A 386 27.26 20.87 -20.19
N PHE A 387 27.52 20.97 -18.88
CA PHE A 387 27.18 22.14 -18.06
C PHE A 387 27.98 23.40 -18.46
N ILE A 388 29.23 23.24 -18.87
CA ILE A 388 30.06 24.34 -19.39
C ILE A 388 29.51 24.84 -20.74
N LYS A 389 29.19 23.92 -21.66
CA LYS A 389 28.67 24.27 -23.01
C LYS A 389 27.28 24.88 -22.98
N THR A 390 26.46 24.54 -21.98
CA THR A 390 25.06 24.94 -21.89
C THR A 390 24.85 25.78 -20.64
N SER A 391 25.01 27.09 -20.75
CA SER A 391 25.08 28.02 -19.60
C SER A 391 23.82 28.05 -18.74
N HIS A 392 22.65 27.71 -19.27
CA HIS A 392 21.41 27.64 -18.49
C HIS A 392 20.98 26.21 -18.15
N LEU A 393 21.83 25.21 -18.40
CA LEU A 393 21.55 23.83 -17.98
C LEU A 393 21.53 23.75 -16.46
N LYS A 394 20.44 23.17 -15.95
CA LYS A 394 20.14 22.96 -14.55
C LYS A 394 19.90 21.48 -14.30
N ILE A 395 20.03 21.07 -13.05
CA ILE A 395 19.56 19.76 -12.58
C ILE A 395 18.68 19.95 -11.35
N THR A 396 17.52 19.31 -11.35
CA THR A 396 16.57 19.38 -10.25
C THR A 396 16.22 17.97 -9.79
N LEU A 397 16.50 17.67 -8.53
CA LEU A 397 15.99 16.46 -7.87
C LEU A 397 14.62 16.75 -7.27
N ILE A 398 13.60 16.01 -7.71
CA ILE A 398 12.21 16.16 -7.24
C ILE A 398 11.86 15.00 -6.32
N ILE A 399 11.43 15.30 -5.09
CA ILE A 399 10.81 14.36 -4.17
C ILE A 399 9.31 14.68 -4.07
N THR A 400 8.45 13.72 -4.40
CA THR A 400 7.02 14.00 -4.59
C THR A 400 6.19 13.92 -3.32
N GLY A 401 6.44 12.94 -2.44
CA GLY A 401 5.55 12.61 -1.33
C GLY A 401 5.77 13.44 -0.06
N PRO A 402 4.80 13.42 0.88
CA PRO A 402 4.89 14.11 2.15
C PRO A 402 5.96 13.51 3.09
N ILE A 403 6.29 14.26 4.14
CA ILE A 403 7.05 13.75 5.29
C ILE A 403 6.17 12.76 6.05
N ALA A 404 6.68 11.54 6.24
CA ALA A 404 5.97 10.52 7.02
C ALA A 404 5.92 10.90 8.51
N SER A 405 4.87 10.46 9.21
CA SER A 405 4.73 10.69 10.65
C SER A 405 5.96 10.22 11.42
N GLY A 406 6.49 11.05 12.32
CA GLY A 406 7.72 10.78 13.09
C GLY A 406 9.03 10.93 12.31
N HIS A 407 8.99 11.35 11.04
CA HIS A 407 10.18 11.51 10.19
C HIS A 407 10.58 12.95 9.90
N TYR A 408 10.03 13.94 10.60
CA TYR A 408 10.43 15.34 10.45
C TYR A 408 11.92 15.59 10.74
N GLY A 409 12.48 14.89 11.72
CA GLY A 409 13.94 14.91 11.97
C GLY A 409 14.77 14.32 10.81
N TYR A 410 14.25 13.34 10.07
CA TYR A 410 14.92 12.83 8.87
C TYR A 410 14.85 13.84 7.72
N TYR A 411 13.75 14.56 7.57
CA TYR A 411 13.63 15.67 6.62
C TYR A 411 14.68 16.76 6.89
N LYS A 412 14.83 17.24 8.14
CA LYS A 412 15.85 18.26 8.48
C LYS A 412 17.26 17.79 8.09
N LYS A 413 17.62 16.55 8.45
CA LYS A 413 18.89 15.93 8.05
C LYS A 413 19.07 15.82 6.54
N LEU A 414 18.00 15.58 5.79
CA LEU A 414 18.05 15.53 4.33
C LEU A 414 18.40 16.90 3.73
N VAL A 415 17.79 17.97 4.26
CA VAL A 415 18.10 19.34 3.84
C VAL A 415 19.55 19.72 4.20
N GLU A 416 20.03 19.33 5.38
CA GLU A 416 21.45 19.49 5.77
C GLU A 416 22.39 18.74 4.82
N ARG A 417 22.09 17.48 4.47
CA ARG A 417 22.90 16.72 3.50
C ARG A 417 22.89 17.33 2.11
N PHE A 418 21.83 18.06 1.73
CA PHE A 418 21.82 18.81 0.48
C PHE A 418 22.79 20.01 0.52
N ARG A 419 22.92 20.71 1.65
CA ARG A 419 23.97 21.73 1.85
C ARG A 419 25.37 21.13 1.70
N ASP A 420 25.59 19.96 2.30
CA ASP A 420 26.88 19.28 2.23
C ASP A 420 27.22 18.94 0.77
N LEU A 421 26.25 18.41 0.01
CA LEU A 421 26.39 18.20 -1.44
C LEU A 421 26.75 19.49 -2.18
N LEU A 422 26.05 20.60 -1.94
CA LEU A 422 26.33 21.87 -2.63
C LEU A 422 27.72 22.42 -2.29
N SER A 423 28.25 22.10 -1.11
CA SER A 423 29.58 22.52 -0.65
C SER A 423 30.72 21.73 -1.31
N GLU A 424 30.43 20.52 -1.78
CA GLU A 424 31.39 19.67 -2.51
C GLU A 424 31.44 19.99 -4.02
N LEU A 425 30.47 20.74 -4.55
CA LEU A 425 30.40 21.09 -5.97
C LEU A 425 31.15 22.38 -6.30
N ASP A 426 31.63 22.48 -7.55
CA ASP A 426 32.22 23.72 -8.07
C ASP A 426 31.25 24.91 -7.91
N PRO A 427 31.76 26.12 -7.58
CA PRO A 427 30.93 27.30 -7.32
C PRO A 427 29.94 27.67 -8.44
N GLU A 428 30.29 27.39 -9.70
CA GLU A 428 29.42 27.64 -10.85
C GLU A 428 28.36 26.54 -11.05
N LEU A 429 28.65 25.31 -10.64
CA LEU A 429 27.73 24.18 -10.75
C LEU A 429 26.66 24.23 -9.67
N LYS A 430 27.06 24.47 -8.41
CA LYS A 430 26.13 24.47 -7.26
C LYS A 430 24.98 25.48 -7.41
N LYS A 431 25.19 26.59 -8.12
CA LYS A 431 24.14 27.59 -8.46
C LYS A 431 23.03 27.06 -9.37
N ARG A 432 23.25 25.90 -10.01
CA ARG A 432 22.35 25.30 -11.01
C ARG A 432 21.82 23.93 -10.59
N VAL A 433 22.01 23.57 -9.31
CA VAL A 433 21.53 22.33 -8.70
C VAL A 433 20.44 22.66 -7.70
N TYR A 434 19.29 22.01 -7.84
CA TYR A 434 18.12 22.27 -7.00
C TYR A 434 17.52 20.99 -6.41
N LEU A 435 16.96 21.12 -5.22
CA LEU A 435 16.13 20.11 -4.57
C LEU A 435 14.70 20.63 -4.47
N ALA A 436 13.77 20.00 -5.18
CA ALA A 436 12.35 20.30 -5.15
C ALA A 436 11.63 19.29 -4.25
N LEU A 437 10.91 19.77 -3.24
CA LEU A 437 10.09 18.94 -2.37
C LEU A 437 8.62 19.33 -2.56
N LEU A 438 7.80 18.42 -3.09
CA LEU A 438 6.41 18.71 -3.44
C LEU A 438 5.42 18.40 -2.31
N PHE A 439 5.77 17.52 -1.38
CA PHE A 439 4.95 17.16 -0.22
C PHE A 439 3.50 16.77 -0.55
N GLY A 440 3.32 15.95 -1.59
CA GLY A 440 2.00 15.54 -2.09
C GLY A 440 1.21 16.68 -2.71
N GLY A 441 1.86 17.77 -3.12
CA GLY A 441 1.21 18.96 -3.66
C GLY A 441 0.32 18.69 -4.86
N LEU A 442 0.72 17.76 -5.74
CA LEU A 442 -0.08 17.34 -6.91
C LEU A 442 -1.35 16.60 -6.54
N ASP A 443 -1.39 16.00 -5.34
CA ASP A 443 -2.53 15.20 -4.89
C ASP A 443 -3.61 16.04 -4.20
N ARG A 444 -3.33 17.33 -3.91
CA ARG A 444 -4.24 18.23 -3.21
C ARG A 444 -5.42 18.64 -4.09
N ASP A 445 -6.61 18.68 -3.50
CA ASP A 445 -7.84 19.10 -4.20
C ASP A 445 -7.70 20.49 -4.80
N ALA A 446 -7.15 21.45 -4.05
CA ALA A 446 -6.89 22.81 -4.54
C ALA A 446 -5.96 22.87 -5.78
N PHE A 447 -5.07 21.89 -5.96
CA PHE A 447 -4.27 21.78 -7.19
C PHE A 447 -5.09 21.16 -8.32
N LYS A 448 -5.79 20.06 -8.03
CA LYS A 448 -6.60 19.32 -9.03
C LYS A 448 -7.74 20.18 -9.59
N GLU A 449 -8.40 20.97 -8.77
CA GLU A 449 -9.48 21.88 -9.17
C GLU A 449 -9.00 23.04 -10.04
N LYS A 450 -7.72 23.43 -9.92
CA LYS A 450 -7.15 24.58 -10.64
C LYS A 450 -6.88 24.29 -12.11
N TYR A 451 -6.70 23.02 -12.47
CA TYR A 451 -6.30 22.62 -13.82
C TYR A 451 -7.33 21.66 -14.41
N LYS A 452 -7.74 21.91 -15.66
CA LYS A 452 -8.62 20.98 -16.40
C LYS A 452 -8.00 19.59 -16.57
N ASN A 453 -6.68 19.56 -16.77
CA ASN A 453 -5.88 18.34 -16.87
C ASN A 453 -4.71 18.46 -15.88
N PRO A 454 -4.93 18.16 -14.59
CA PRO A 454 -3.89 18.27 -13.58
C PRO A 454 -2.80 17.23 -13.81
N ALA A 455 -1.55 17.62 -13.64
CA ALA A 455 -0.41 16.72 -13.72
C ALA A 455 -0.38 15.79 -12.50
N GLY A 456 -0.21 14.50 -12.73
CA GLY A 456 0.01 13.50 -11.70
C GLY A 456 1.41 12.89 -11.78
N ILE A 457 1.56 11.72 -11.15
CA ILE A 457 2.83 11.01 -11.11
C ILE A 457 3.26 10.49 -12.49
N ALA A 458 2.30 10.05 -13.33
CA ALA A 458 2.55 9.63 -14.70
C ALA A 458 3.17 10.75 -15.55
N GLU A 459 2.68 11.98 -15.41
CA GLU A 459 3.23 13.15 -16.07
C GLU A 459 4.63 13.50 -15.56
N LEU A 460 4.88 13.33 -14.25
CA LEU A 460 6.24 13.54 -13.69
C LEU A 460 7.23 12.52 -14.26
N TYR A 461 6.88 11.24 -14.38
CA TYR A 461 7.74 10.25 -15.03
C TYR A 461 8.13 10.68 -16.44
N ASN A 462 7.17 11.21 -17.20
CA ASN A 462 7.35 11.62 -18.60
C ASN A 462 8.24 12.86 -18.81
N ILE A 463 8.32 13.77 -17.83
CA ILE A 463 9.24 14.92 -17.89
C ILE A 463 10.61 14.61 -17.26
N SER A 464 10.74 13.45 -16.61
CA SER A 464 11.95 13.05 -15.91
C SER A 464 12.99 12.50 -16.88
N SER A 465 14.26 12.83 -16.62
CA SER A 465 15.40 12.25 -17.31
C SER A 465 15.86 10.93 -16.68
N LEU A 466 15.64 10.77 -15.38
CA LEU A 466 15.99 9.57 -14.61
C LEU A 466 15.10 9.47 -13.37
N VAL A 467 14.61 8.27 -13.08
CA VAL A 467 13.87 7.95 -11.85
C VAL A 467 14.83 7.32 -10.83
N LEU A 468 14.78 7.77 -9.58
CA LEU A 468 15.65 7.32 -8.51
C LEU A 468 14.85 6.53 -7.47
N LEU A 469 15.23 5.28 -7.24
CA LEU A 469 14.62 4.37 -6.27
C LEU A 469 15.70 3.69 -5.39
N PRO A 470 16.45 4.46 -4.57
CA PRO A 470 17.54 3.92 -3.75
C PRO A 470 17.09 3.19 -2.46
N SER A 471 15.79 2.88 -2.37
CA SER A 471 15.15 2.32 -1.18
C SER A 471 15.83 1.05 -0.66
N LYS A 472 15.86 0.90 0.67
CA LYS A 472 16.27 -0.35 1.31
C LYS A 472 15.16 -1.40 1.23
N THR A 473 13.93 -0.97 1.47
CA THR A 473 12.75 -1.83 1.47
C THR A 473 11.65 -1.21 0.62
N GLU A 474 11.01 -2.03 -0.19
CA GLU A 474 9.80 -1.68 -0.94
C GLU A 474 8.72 -2.73 -0.74
N GLY A 475 7.48 -2.36 -1.02
CA GLY A 475 6.40 -3.34 -1.16
C GLY A 475 6.52 -4.00 -2.53
N ARG A 476 5.53 -3.77 -3.40
CA ARG A 476 5.43 -4.38 -4.73
C ARG A 476 6.34 -3.80 -5.83
N GLY A 477 7.16 -2.78 -5.54
CA GLY A 477 8.01 -2.16 -6.57
C GLY A 477 7.27 -1.38 -7.66
N LEU A 478 6.02 -0.95 -7.43
CA LEU A 478 5.19 -0.23 -8.41
C LEU A 478 5.93 0.90 -9.17
N PRO A 479 6.71 1.78 -8.52
CA PRO A 479 7.42 2.84 -9.23
C PRO A 479 8.38 2.36 -10.33
N ILE A 480 8.89 1.13 -10.24
CA ILE A 480 9.75 0.54 -11.28
C ILE A 480 8.93 0.34 -12.56
N ILE A 481 7.82 -0.40 -12.48
CA ILE A 481 7.01 -0.70 -13.67
C ILE A 481 6.30 0.55 -14.22
N GLU A 482 5.95 1.51 -13.36
CA GLU A 482 5.38 2.79 -13.78
C GLU A 482 6.36 3.63 -14.60
N ALA A 483 7.60 3.75 -14.13
CA ALA A 483 8.66 4.46 -14.85
C ALA A 483 9.00 3.76 -16.18
N THR A 484 9.07 2.42 -16.17
CA THR A 484 9.29 1.61 -17.37
C THR A 484 8.18 1.80 -18.40
N ALA A 485 6.90 1.80 -17.97
CA ALA A 485 5.76 2.03 -18.86
C ALA A 485 5.76 3.43 -19.51
N CYS A 486 6.27 4.44 -18.78
CA CYS A 486 6.52 5.78 -19.33
C CYS A 486 7.80 5.87 -20.20
N GLY A 487 8.63 4.81 -20.23
CA GLY A 487 9.88 4.76 -20.97
C GLY A 487 10.99 5.63 -20.36
N THR A 488 10.97 5.83 -19.05
CA THR A 488 11.94 6.65 -18.32
C THR A 488 13.01 5.76 -17.66
N PRO A 489 14.31 6.04 -17.86
CA PRO A 489 15.38 5.28 -17.21
C PRO A 489 15.28 5.29 -15.69
N ILE A 490 15.77 4.22 -15.05
CA ILE A 490 15.67 4.01 -13.60
C ILE A 490 17.06 3.75 -13.02
N PHE A 491 17.37 4.41 -11.92
CA PHE A 491 18.45 4.08 -11.01
C PHE A 491 17.83 3.53 -9.72
N CYS A 492 17.95 2.24 -9.49
CA CYS A 492 17.41 1.57 -8.31
C CYS A 492 18.47 0.74 -7.60
N ARG A 493 18.21 0.43 -6.32
CA ARG A 493 18.92 -0.65 -5.62
C ARG A 493 18.04 -1.89 -5.65
N ARG A 494 18.68 -3.06 -5.62
CA ARG A 494 18.01 -4.30 -5.20
C ARG A 494 17.53 -4.10 -3.77
N TYR A 495 16.22 -4.03 -3.58
CA TYR A 495 15.57 -3.77 -2.30
C TYR A 495 15.07 -5.07 -1.68
N GLU A 496 14.77 -5.02 -0.39
CA GLU A 496 14.10 -6.12 0.33
C GLU A 496 12.57 -5.97 0.29
N PRO A 497 11.82 -7.07 0.10
CA PRO A 497 12.30 -8.44 -0.13
C PRO A 497 12.91 -8.62 -1.53
N GLU A 498 14.07 -9.27 -1.64
CA GLU A 498 14.77 -9.44 -2.93
C GLU A 498 13.96 -10.25 -3.95
N GLN A 499 13.12 -11.19 -3.51
CA GLN A 499 12.27 -11.95 -4.43
C GLN A 499 11.32 -11.02 -5.20
N VAL A 500 10.70 -10.06 -4.51
CA VAL A 500 9.78 -9.11 -5.14
C VAL A 500 10.52 -8.25 -6.16
N TYR A 501 11.74 -7.79 -5.84
CA TYR A 501 12.57 -7.07 -6.81
C TYR A 501 12.86 -7.93 -8.05
N SER A 502 13.27 -9.18 -7.84
CA SER A 502 13.63 -10.14 -8.91
C SER A 502 12.44 -10.44 -9.83
N GLU A 503 11.25 -10.60 -9.26
CA GLU A 503 10.01 -10.79 -10.01
C GLU A 503 9.66 -9.53 -10.82
N VAL A 504 9.72 -8.33 -10.21
CA VAL A 504 9.39 -7.06 -10.88
C VAL A 504 10.29 -6.75 -12.07
N ILE A 505 11.58 -7.09 -11.99
CA ILE A 505 12.54 -6.86 -13.09
C ILE A 505 12.63 -8.03 -14.08
N GLY A 506 11.78 -9.06 -13.93
CA GLY A 506 11.70 -10.18 -14.85
C GLY A 506 12.87 -11.16 -14.82
N GLU A 507 13.59 -11.33 -13.69
CA GLU A 507 14.69 -12.31 -13.61
C GLU A 507 14.23 -13.78 -13.79
N HIS A 508 12.93 -14.04 -13.61
CA HIS A 508 12.30 -15.32 -13.88
C HIS A 508 11.97 -15.54 -15.37
N LEU A 509 12.08 -14.50 -16.19
CA LEU A 509 11.82 -14.52 -17.63
C LEU A 509 13.13 -14.79 -18.40
N GLY A 510 13.00 -15.31 -19.63
CA GLY A 510 14.16 -15.40 -20.53
C GLY A 510 14.70 -14.01 -20.87
N GLU A 511 15.99 -13.89 -21.20
CA GLU A 511 16.64 -12.59 -21.47
C GLU A 511 15.92 -11.75 -22.54
N ARG A 512 15.26 -12.39 -23.50
CA ARG A 512 14.47 -11.72 -24.55
C ARG A 512 13.13 -11.18 -24.08
N ASP A 513 12.58 -11.76 -23.01
CA ASP A 513 11.26 -11.45 -22.46
C ASP A 513 11.35 -10.54 -21.22
N ARG A 514 12.59 -10.17 -20.83
CA ARG A 514 12.90 -9.35 -19.66
C ARG A 514 12.81 -7.84 -19.93
#